data_AF-A0A8S3C0E5-F1
#
_entry.id   AF-A0A8S3C0E5-F1
#
_cell.length_a   1.000
_cell.length_b   1.000
_cell.length_c   1.000
_cell.angle_alpha   90.00
_cell.angle_beta   90.00
_cell.angle_gamma   90.00
#
_symmetry.space_group_name_H-M   'P 1'
#
loop_
_entity.id
_entity.type
_entity.pdbx_description
1 polymer ?
#
loop_
_entity_poly.entity_id
_entity_poly.type
_entity_poly.pdbx_seq_one_letter_code
_entity_poly.pdbx_strand_id
1 'polypeptide(L)'
;MSDTPSNINLTEQVLSFRNELFYDLVKQQCGTIALELMQVQDISSVDCLLEIGDIFSFLELDSDELISIKRKSGIFLNDGRFVLKKGLKAKVENFINTLHGLNQQYLKSSMRHNSNDSNSSNDLIIPEYLLKKFPFIQTLIVYSNLIMKSKYDFTFLNIILNNMFRNLSTEERGFRYEDVVRQFATSLYILGGRTAYEFIRLNIPAFLPTVRIIQSFITASDNHLTEGLFNYERASNYFNSIQSTIGFIAEDTRIHSNIQ
;
A
#
# COMPACT_ATOMS: atom_id res chain seq x y z
N MET A 1 17.79 33.33 -32.13
CA MET A 1 17.21 31.99 -31.90
C MET A 1 16.57 32.04 -30.54
N SER A 2 15.24 31.96 -30.51
CA SER A 2 14.39 32.30 -29.37
C SER A 2 14.07 31.05 -28.54
N ASP A 3 14.80 30.85 -27.45
CA ASP A 3 14.46 29.85 -26.43
C ASP A 3 13.70 30.55 -25.31
N THR A 4 12.39 30.73 -25.49
CA THR A 4 11.50 30.97 -24.35
C THR A 4 11.27 29.63 -23.64
N PRO A 5 11.53 29.51 -22.32
CA PRO A 5 11.23 28.29 -21.60
C PRO A 5 9.72 28.11 -21.63
N SER A 6 9.28 27.08 -22.35
CA SER A 6 7.89 26.64 -22.36
C SER A 6 7.57 26.28 -20.92
N ASN A 7 6.79 27.13 -20.26
CA ASN A 7 6.16 26.83 -18.99
C ASN A 7 5.09 25.78 -19.30
N ILE A 8 5.52 24.52 -19.34
CA ILE A 8 4.65 23.41 -19.71
C ILE A 8 3.60 23.32 -18.63
N ASN A 9 2.35 23.45 -19.07
CA ASN A 9 1.19 23.28 -18.21
C ASN A 9 1.21 21.81 -17.75
N LEU A 10 1.75 21.59 -16.55
CA LEU A 10 1.86 20.27 -15.95
C LEU A 10 0.42 19.77 -15.70
N THR A 11 -0.03 18.83 -16.52
CA THR A 11 -1.34 18.20 -16.38
C THR A 11 -1.31 17.17 -15.26
N GLU A 12 -2.49 16.81 -14.72
CA GLU A 12 -2.61 15.83 -13.63
C GLU A 12 -1.97 14.46 -13.95
N GLN A 13 -1.82 14.12 -15.24
CA GLN A 13 -1.16 12.90 -15.71
C GLN A 13 0.30 12.79 -15.25
N VAL A 14 0.96 13.92 -15.01
CA VAL A 14 2.36 13.99 -14.57
C VAL A 14 2.58 13.22 -13.26
N LEU A 15 1.60 13.19 -12.37
CA LEU A 15 1.70 12.48 -11.09
C LEU A 15 1.86 10.95 -11.27
N SER A 16 1.53 10.42 -12.44
CA SER A 16 1.66 8.99 -12.75
C SER A 16 2.98 8.62 -13.44
N PHE A 17 3.86 9.59 -13.72
CA PHE A 17 5.07 9.36 -14.50
C PHE A 17 6.10 8.53 -13.73
N ARG A 18 6.68 7.55 -14.43
CA ARG A 18 7.70 6.62 -13.94
C ARG A 18 8.79 6.41 -15.00
N ASN A 19 9.98 6.06 -14.55
CA ASN A 19 11.16 5.76 -15.35
C ASN A 19 11.42 6.84 -16.41
N GLU A 20 11.50 6.48 -17.69
CA GLU A 20 11.82 7.39 -18.80
C GLU A 20 10.91 8.62 -18.84
N LEU A 21 9.59 8.47 -18.64
CA LEU A 21 8.67 9.61 -18.66
C LEU A 21 8.95 10.60 -17.52
N PHE A 22 9.34 10.07 -16.36
CA PHE A 22 9.76 10.89 -15.23
C PHE A 22 11.10 11.57 -15.51
N TYR A 23 12.06 10.85 -16.08
CA TYR A 23 13.37 11.38 -16.42
C TYR A 23 13.32 12.48 -17.48
N ASP A 24 12.50 12.30 -18.52
CA ASP A 24 12.27 13.32 -19.54
C ASP A 24 11.65 14.58 -18.94
N LEU A 25 10.67 14.41 -18.05
CA LEU A 25 10.06 15.53 -17.32
C LEU A 25 11.09 16.28 -16.46
N VAL A 26 11.88 15.58 -15.66
CA VAL A 26 12.92 16.20 -14.81
C VAL A 26 13.95 16.93 -15.68
N LYS A 27 14.38 16.32 -16.78
CA LYS A 27 15.33 16.94 -17.72
C LYS A 27 14.76 18.21 -18.34
N GLN A 28 13.47 18.20 -18.69
CA GLN A 28 12.80 19.33 -19.30
C GLN A 28 12.58 20.49 -18.31
N GLN A 29 12.20 20.19 -17.06
CA GLN A 29 11.88 21.20 -16.05
C GLN A 29 13.11 21.71 -15.29
N CYS A 30 14.02 20.79 -14.93
CA CYS A 30 15.14 21.08 -14.04
C CYS A 30 16.52 21.01 -14.73
N GLY A 31 16.59 20.44 -15.93
CA GLY A 31 17.82 20.26 -16.69
C GLY A 31 18.54 18.93 -16.42
N THR A 32 19.59 18.66 -17.20
CA THR A 32 20.33 17.38 -17.17
C THR A 32 21.03 17.11 -15.86
N ILE A 33 21.54 18.14 -15.17
CA ILE A 33 22.21 17.98 -13.87
C ILE A 33 21.23 17.46 -12.81
N ALA A 34 20.00 17.97 -12.80
CA ALA A 34 18.97 17.51 -11.89
C ALA A 34 18.55 16.06 -12.20
N LEU A 35 18.46 15.69 -13.49
CA LEU A 35 18.21 14.31 -13.90
C LEU A 35 19.30 13.37 -13.36
N GLU A 36 20.58 13.70 -13.55
CA GLU A 36 21.68 12.88 -13.04
C GLU A 36 21.61 12.73 -11.51
N LEU A 37 21.23 13.79 -10.78
CA LEU A 37 21.03 13.72 -9.32
C LEU A 37 19.91 12.75 -8.92
N MET A 38 18.82 12.66 -9.71
CA MET A 38 17.74 11.71 -9.46
C MET A 38 18.21 10.27 -9.74
N GLN A 39 18.92 10.06 -10.85
CA GLN A 39 19.40 8.73 -11.25
C GLN A 39 20.42 8.16 -10.26
N VAL A 40 21.33 8.98 -9.74
CA VAL A 40 22.32 8.53 -8.73
C VAL A 40 21.64 8.10 -7.43
N GLN A 41 20.49 8.67 -7.10
CA GLN A 41 19.70 8.31 -5.92
C GLN A 41 18.63 7.23 -6.19
N ASP A 42 18.61 6.67 -7.40
CA ASP A 42 17.59 5.71 -7.86
C ASP A 42 16.13 6.23 -7.74
N ILE A 43 15.96 7.55 -7.85
CA ILE A 43 14.64 8.20 -7.84
C ILE A 43 14.06 8.07 -9.24
N SER A 44 13.12 7.16 -9.42
CA SER A 44 12.57 6.79 -10.73
C SER A 44 11.10 7.18 -10.94
N SER A 45 10.46 7.86 -9.99
CA SER A 45 9.05 8.25 -10.11
C SER A 45 8.72 9.54 -9.36
N VAL A 46 7.60 10.17 -9.75
CA VAL A 46 7.07 11.33 -9.03
C VAL A 46 6.68 10.97 -7.60
N ASP A 47 6.10 9.79 -7.38
CA ASP A 47 5.74 9.31 -6.04
C ASP A 47 6.98 9.25 -5.12
N CYS A 48 8.06 8.61 -5.59
CA CYS A 48 9.31 8.50 -4.86
C CYS A 48 9.94 9.87 -4.58
N LEU A 49 9.91 10.76 -5.58
CA LEU A 49 10.42 12.12 -5.44
C LEU A 49 9.71 12.92 -4.34
N LEU A 50 8.39 12.75 -4.20
CA LEU A 50 7.58 13.49 -3.23
C LEU A 50 7.70 12.96 -1.80
N GLU A 51 8.21 11.74 -1.61
CA GLU A 51 8.48 11.16 -0.30
C GLU A 51 9.84 11.58 0.27
N ILE A 52 10.75 12.06 -0.59
CA ILE A 52 12.10 12.44 -0.19
C ILE A 52 12.10 13.87 0.34
N GLY A 53 12.60 14.05 1.57
CA GLY A 53 12.69 15.35 2.22
C GLY A 53 13.71 16.29 1.58
N ASP A 54 15.00 15.94 1.65
CA ASP A 54 16.08 16.73 1.06
C ASP A 54 16.93 15.90 0.08
N ILE A 55 16.69 16.15 -1.21
CA ILE A 55 17.35 15.49 -2.35
C ILE A 55 18.84 15.84 -2.42
N PHE A 56 19.30 16.91 -1.77
CA PHE A 56 20.69 17.34 -1.84
C PHE A 56 21.53 16.84 -0.67
N SER A 57 20.91 16.30 0.38
CA SER A 57 21.59 15.84 1.59
C SER A 57 22.69 14.80 1.31
N PHE A 58 22.49 13.90 0.34
CA PHE A 58 23.49 12.90 -0.02
C PHE A 58 24.79 13.49 -0.58
N LEU A 59 24.79 14.73 -1.07
CA LEU A 59 26.01 15.41 -1.55
C LEU A 59 26.97 15.79 -0.42
N GLU A 60 26.54 15.69 0.84
CA GLU A 60 27.41 15.88 2.00
C GLU A 60 28.28 14.65 2.30
N LEU A 61 27.92 13.49 1.74
CA LEU A 61 28.67 12.24 1.94
C LEU A 61 30.05 12.33 1.27
N ASP A 62 31.07 11.85 1.99
CA ASP A 62 32.43 11.74 1.47
C ASP A 62 32.56 10.44 0.67
N SER A 63 32.45 10.53 -0.65
CA SER A 63 32.52 9.39 -1.57
C SER A 63 33.08 9.83 -2.92
N ASP A 64 34.00 9.02 -3.45
CA ASP A 64 34.61 9.23 -4.76
C ASP A 64 33.58 9.17 -5.90
N GLU A 65 32.53 8.36 -5.75
CA GLU A 65 31.44 8.21 -6.72
C GLU A 65 30.69 9.54 -6.90
N LEU A 66 30.61 10.34 -5.83
CA LEU A 66 29.91 11.62 -5.81
C LEU A 66 30.75 12.79 -6.35
N ILE A 67 32.06 12.63 -6.54
CA ILE A 67 32.94 13.72 -7.00
C ILE A 67 32.47 14.25 -8.37
N SER A 68 32.11 13.35 -9.27
CA SER A 68 31.68 13.69 -10.63
C SER A 68 30.42 14.57 -10.62
N ILE A 69 29.41 14.18 -9.83
CA ILE A 69 28.15 14.90 -9.74
C ILE A 69 28.28 16.18 -8.93
N LYS A 70 29.11 16.21 -7.86
CA LYS A 70 29.43 17.42 -7.10
C LYS A 70 30.07 18.49 -8.00
N ARG A 71 31.02 18.10 -8.87
CA ARG A 71 31.63 19.05 -9.82
C ARG A 71 30.62 19.68 -10.78
N LYS A 72 29.55 18.95 -11.15
CA LYS A 72 28.49 19.47 -12.01
C LYS A 72 27.50 20.35 -11.22
N SER A 73 27.07 19.90 -10.05
CA SER A 73 25.99 20.49 -9.26
C SER A 73 26.41 21.67 -8.38
N GLY A 74 27.68 21.78 -8.02
CA GLY A 74 28.17 22.81 -7.11
C GLY A 74 29.49 23.47 -7.53
N ILE A 75 30.13 24.10 -6.54
CA ILE A 75 31.40 24.81 -6.64
C ILE A 75 32.25 24.35 -5.45
N PHE A 76 33.50 23.97 -5.72
CA PHE A 76 34.49 23.72 -4.68
C PHE A 76 35.23 25.02 -4.38
N LEU A 77 35.27 25.39 -3.10
CA LEU A 77 36.05 26.52 -2.61
C LEU A 77 37.52 26.13 -2.47
N ASN A 78 38.40 27.12 -2.41
CA ASN A 78 39.85 26.89 -2.26
C ASN A 78 40.22 26.18 -0.95
N ASP A 79 39.33 26.22 0.05
CA ASP A 79 39.48 25.52 1.34
C ASP A 79 38.93 24.07 1.30
N GLY A 80 38.52 23.58 0.13
CA GLY A 80 37.98 22.24 -0.07
C GLY A 80 36.48 22.11 0.22
N ARG A 81 35.81 23.15 0.73
CA ARG A 81 34.37 23.08 0.99
C ARG A 81 33.54 23.06 -0.29
N PHE A 82 32.49 22.25 -0.28
CA PHE A 82 31.52 22.16 -1.37
C PHE A 82 30.34 23.11 -1.13
N VAL A 83 29.94 23.86 -2.17
CA VAL A 83 28.77 24.72 -2.16
C VAL A 83 27.86 24.37 -3.34
N LEU A 84 26.64 23.93 -3.06
CA LEU A 84 25.63 23.66 -4.09
C LEU A 84 25.24 24.95 -4.81
N LYS A 85 25.11 24.89 -6.15
CA LYS A 85 24.64 26.04 -6.94
C LYS A 85 23.20 26.38 -6.53
N LYS A 86 23.02 27.55 -5.92
CA LYS A 86 21.70 28.03 -5.44
C LYS A 86 20.62 28.00 -6.53
N GLY A 87 20.98 28.32 -7.78
CA GLY A 87 20.05 28.27 -8.91
C GLY A 87 19.56 26.85 -9.25
N LEU A 88 20.41 25.84 -9.09
CA LEU A 88 20.00 24.44 -9.26
C LEU A 88 19.06 24.01 -8.13
N LYS A 89 19.42 24.34 -6.89
CA LYS A 89 18.59 24.09 -5.70
C LYS A 89 17.18 24.68 -5.87
N ALA A 90 17.11 25.97 -6.18
CA ALA A 90 15.84 26.67 -6.38
C ALA A 90 14.99 26.08 -7.51
N LYS A 91 15.59 25.64 -8.63
CA LYS A 91 14.85 25.00 -9.73
C LYS A 91 14.21 23.69 -9.30
N VAL A 92 14.97 22.81 -8.64
CA VAL A 92 14.49 21.51 -8.18
C VAL A 92 13.43 21.68 -7.09
N GLU A 93 13.65 22.56 -6.12
CA GLU A 93 12.67 22.86 -5.06
C GLU A 93 11.37 23.43 -5.65
N ASN A 94 11.45 24.35 -6.62
CA ASN A 94 10.27 24.89 -7.29
C ASN A 94 9.49 23.79 -8.04
N PHE A 95 10.20 22.88 -8.71
CA PHE A 95 9.58 21.75 -9.39
C PHE A 95 8.86 20.82 -8.40
N ILE A 96 9.50 20.45 -7.30
CA ILE A 96 8.89 19.61 -6.24
C ILE A 96 7.68 20.30 -5.62
N ASN A 97 7.79 21.59 -5.30
CA ASN A 97 6.69 22.38 -4.78
C ASN A 97 5.50 22.44 -5.74
N THR A 98 5.78 22.51 -7.05
CA THR A 98 4.75 22.47 -8.10
C THR A 98 4.07 21.11 -8.13
N LEU A 99 4.82 20.03 -8.05
CA LEU A 99 4.28 18.66 -7.97
C LEU A 99 3.45 18.43 -6.69
N HIS A 100 3.90 18.92 -5.53
CA HIS A 100 3.08 18.90 -4.30
C HIS A 100 1.79 19.70 -4.46
N GLY A 101 1.85 20.87 -5.10
CA GLY A 101 0.68 21.68 -5.40
C GLY A 101 -0.34 20.94 -6.27
N LEU A 102 0.13 20.28 -7.34
CA LEU A 102 -0.71 19.45 -8.21
C LEU A 102 -1.29 18.24 -7.47
N ASN A 103 -0.49 17.55 -6.66
CA ASN A 103 -0.94 16.41 -5.87
C ASN A 103 -2.03 16.84 -4.87
N GLN A 104 -1.87 17.99 -4.20
CA GLN A 104 -2.89 18.55 -3.31
C GLN A 104 -4.16 18.97 -4.06
N GLN A 105 -4.04 19.55 -5.26
CA GLN A 105 -5.20 19.91 -6.08
C GLN A 105 -5.96 18.66 -6.53
N TYR A 106 -5.26 17.64 -7.01
CA TYR A 106 -5.83 16.36 -7.40
C TYR A 106 -6.59 15.71 -6.22
N LEU A 107 -5.99 15.69 -5.02
CA LEU A 107 -6.64 15.17 -3.81
C LEU A 107 -7.91 15.98 -3.45
N LYS A 108 -7.88 17.31 -3.61
CA LYS A 108 -9.05 18.18 -3.36
C LYS A 108 -10.15 18.01 -4.42
N SER A 109 -9.79 17.84 -5.69
CA SER A 109 -10.72 17.62 -6.80
C SER A 109 -11.39 16.25 -6.70
N SER A 110 -10.63 15.22 -6.33
CA SER A 110 -11.17 13.88 -6.04
C SER A 110 -12.18 13.90 -4.90
N MET A 111 -12.01 14.77 -3.88
CA MET A 111 -12.99 14.93 -2.81
C MET A 111 -14.24 15.75 -3.22
N ARG A 112 -14.17 16.57 -4.27
CA ARG A 112 -15.29 17.42 -4.73
C ARG A 112 -16.12 16.78 -5.83
N HIS A 113 -15.57 15.85 -6.61
CA HIS A 113 -16.33 15.21 -7.70
C HIS A 113 -17.30 14.12 -7.22
N ASN A 114 -17.22 13.68 -5.95
CA ASN A 114 -18.11 12.65 -5.39
C ASN A 114 -19.47 13.15 -4.86
N SER A 115 -19.83 14.43 -5.08
CA SER A 115 -21.11 14.97 -4.61
C SER A 115 -22.23 15.07 -5.65
N ASN A 116 -22.02 14.72 -6.93
CA ASN A 116 -23.03 14.98 -7.98
C ASN A 116 -23.34 13.86 -8.99
N ASP A 117 -22.72 12.68 -8.94
CA ASP A 117 -23.12 11.57 -9.83
C ASP A 117 -23.92 10.50 -9.10
N SER A 118 -25.24 10.68 -9.17
CA SER A 118 -26.22 9.62 -8.97
C SER A 118 -26.13 8.61 -10.12
N ASN A 119 -25.31 7.56 -9.96
CA ASN A 119 -25.67 6.16 -10.27
C ASN A 119 -24.45 5.23 -10.22
N SER A 120 -24.53 4.24 -9.33
CA SER A 120 -23.79 2.97 -9.40
C SER A 120 -22.25 3.03 -9.35
N SER A 121 -21.69 3.15 -8.15
CA SER A 121 -20.45 2.48 -7.72
C SER A 121 -20.40 2.51 -6.19
N ASN A 122 -19.96 1.42 -5.55
CA ASN A 122 -19.83 1.31 -4.09
C ASN A 122 -18.68 2.20 -3.56
N ASP A 123 -18.76 3.50 -3.80
CA ASP A 123 -17.81 4.46 -3.26
C ASP A 123 -18.04 4.59 -1.77
N LEU A 124 -17.01 4.19 -1.04
CA LEU A 124 -16.96 4.30 0.39
C LEU A 124 -16.90 5.75 0.81
N ILE A 125 -18.06 6.28 1.18
CA ILE A 125 -18.15 7.54 1.90
C ILE A 125 -17.61 7.28 3.31
N ILE A 126 -16.36 7.66 3.54
CA ILE A 126 -15.67 7.50 4.82
C ILE A 126 -15.77 8.82 5.59
N PRO A 127 -16.47 8.85 6.73
CA PRO A 127 -16.60 10.06 7.53
C PRO A 127 -15.25 10.66 7.95
N GLU A 128 -15.09 11.98 7.80
CA GLU A 128 -13.84 12.70 8.12
C GLU A 128 -13.40 12.52 9.58
N TYR A 129 -14.34 12.31 10.51
CA TYR A 129 -14.04 12.06 11.91
C TYR A 129 -13.30 10.74 12.14
N LEU A 130 -13.53 9.71 11.32
CA LEU A 130 -12.84 8.42 11.42
C LEU A 130 -11.39 8.54 10.94
N LEU A 131 -11.14 9.36 9.92
CA LEU A 131 -9.79 9.61 9.40
C LEU A 131 -8.91 10.31 10.44
N LYS A 132 -9.47 11.29 11.16
CA LYS A 132 -8.76 11.97 12.26
C LYS A 132 -8.53 11.07 13.47
N LYS A 133 -9.46 10.16 13.76
CA LYS A 133 -9.38 9.25 14.91
C LYS A 133 -8.41 8.09 14.68
N PHE A 134 -8.23 7.65 13.44
CA PHE A 134 -7.42 6.48 13.09
C PHE A 134 -6.51 6.79 11.88
N PRO A 135 -5.30 7.36 12.11
CA PRO A 135 -4.38 7.74 11.03
C PRO A 135 -3.98 6.58 10.10
N PHE A 136 -3.90 5.35 10.63
CA PHE A 136 -3.62 4.15 9.83
C PHE A 136 -4.70 3.87 8.76
N ILE A 137 -5.95 4.24 9.03
CA ILE A 137 -7.04 4.11 8.06
C ILE A 137 -6.79 5.04 6.86
N GLN A 138 -6.25 6.24 7.09
CA GLN A 138 -5.85 7.15 6.02
C GLN A 138 -4.76 6.54 5.14
N THR A 139 -3.77 5.89 5.74
CA THR A 139 -2.72 5.16 5.00
C THR A 139 -3.30 4.01 4.19
N LEU A 140 -4.24 3.23 4.76
CA LEU A 140 -4.92 2.14 4.05
C LEU A 140 -5.74 2.62 2.85
N ILE A 141 -6.39 3.79 2.94
CA ILE A 141 -7.16 4.37 1.84
C ILE A 141 -6.23 4.86 0.73
N VAL A 142 -5.14 5.53 1.09
CA VAL A 142 -4.12 5.93 0.10
C VAL A 142 -3.58 4.69 -0.60
N TYR A 143 -3.26 3.65 0.16
CA TYR A 143 -2.76 2.39 -0.38
C TYR A 143 -3.79 1.67 -1.26
N SER A 144 -5.07 1.61 -0.85
CA SER A 144 -6.14 1.01 -1.65
C SER A 144 -6.38 1.77 -2.95
N ASN A 145 -6.33 3.10 -2.91
CA ASN A 145 -6.49 3.94 -4.10
C ASN A 145 -5.29 3.83 -5.05
N LEU A 146 -4.08 3.63 -4.53
CA LEU A 146 -2.89 3.32 -5.32
C LEU A 146 -2.99 1.93 -5.96
N ILE A 147 -3.52 0.95 -5.22
CA ILE A 147 -3.73 -0.42 -5.70
C ILE A 147 -4.83 -0.51 -6.77
N MET A 148 -5.94 0.22 -6.59
CA MET A 148 -7.05 0.27 -7.57
C MET A 148 -6.61 0.85 -8.92
N LYS A 149 -5.50 1.59 -8.97
CA LYS A 149 -4.87 2.07 -10.23
C LYS A 149 -4.00 1.00 -10.91
N SER A 150 -3.66 -0.09 -10.21
CA SER A 150 -2.94 -1.22 -10.78
C SER A 150 -3.90 -2.13 -11.55
N LYS A 151 -3.39 -2.82 -12.58
CA LYS A 151 -4.17 -3.76 -13.41
C LYS A 151 -4.62 -5.03 -12.64
N TYR A 152 -4.33 -5.11 -11.34
CA TYR A 152 -4.61 -6.25 -10.49
C TYR A 152 -5.83 -5.96 -9.63
N ASP A 153 -6.82 -6.84 -9.74
CA ASP A 153 -8.05 -6.76 -8.96
C ASP A 153 -7.82 -7.32 -7.55
N PHE A 154 -7.60 -6.44 -6.57
CA PHE A 154 -7.48 -6.82 -5.16
C PHE A 154 -8.86 -6.87 -4.49
N THR A 155 -9.74 -7.70 -5.05
CA THR A 155 -11.12 -7.93 -4.61
C THR A 155 -11.22 -8.19 -3.11
N PHE A 156 -10.29 -8.98 -2.54
CA PHE A 156 -10.26 -9.28 -1.12
C PHE A 156 -9.97 -8.06 -0.24
N LEU A 157 -8.97 -7.25 -0.60
CA LEU A 157 -8.60 -6.06 0.17
C LEU A 157 -9.75 -5.06 0.18
N ASN A 158 -10.40 -4.87 -0.97
CA ASN A 158 -11.58 -4.02 -1.09
C ASN A 158 -12.71 -4.52 -0.19
N ILE A 159 -13.03 -5.81 -0.22
CA ILE A 159 -14.05 -6.40 0.67
C ILE A 159 -13.74 -6.11 2.14
N ILE A 160 -12.49 -6.28 2.58
CA ILE A 160 -12.12 -6.01 3.97
C ILE A 160 -12.29 -4.52 4.31
N LEU A 161 -11.75 -3.63 3.48
CA LEU A 161 -11.84 -2.19 3.70
C LEU A 161 -13.31 -1.76 3.79
N ASN A 162 -14.14 -2.20 2.83
CA ASN A 162 -15.57 -1.95 2.83
C ASN A 162 -16.24 -2.42 4.13
N ASN A 163 -15.87 -3.61 4.61
CA ASN A 163 -16.40 -4.17 5.83
C ASN A 163 -16.01 -3.33 7.06
N MET A 164 -14.74 -2.95 7.16
CA MET A 164 -14.22 -2.12 8.25
C MET A 164 -14.95 -0.78 8.32
N PHE A 165 -15.06 -0.09 7.19
CA PHE A 165 -15.71 1.21 7.14
C PHE A 165 -17.19 1.12 7.47
N ARG A 166 -17.90 0.13 6.93
CA ARG A 166 -19.31 -0.10 7.27
C ARG A 166 -19.50 -0.26 8.78
N ASN A 167 -18.63 -1.03 9.42
CA ASN A 167 -18.65 -1.28 10.86
C ASN A 167 -18.28 -0.06 11.70
N LEU A 168 -17.36 0.79 11.22
CA LEU A 168 -16.98 2.03 11.92
C LEU A 168 -18.00 3.15 11.75
N SER A 169 -18.74 3.17 10.63
CA SER A 169 -19.74 4.19 10.33
C SER A 169 -21.12 3.91 10.93
N THR A 170 -21.36 2.72 11.48
CA THR A 170 -22.65 2.37 12.10
C THR A 170 -22.65 2.71 13.60
N GLU A 171 -23.51 3.65 14.00
CA GLU A 171 -23.71 4.01 15.41
C GLU A 171 -24.58 2.99 16.17
N GLU A 172 -25.35 2.16 15.44
CA GLU A 172 -26.29 1.20 16.04
C GLU A 172 -25.99 -0.25 15.65
N ARG A 173 -25.94 -1.11 16.68
CA ARG A 173 -25.95 -2.59 16.65
C ARG A 173 -24.78 -3.29 15.93
N GLY A 174 -23.64 -3.39 16.62
CA GLY A 174 -22.67 -4.48 16.48
C GLY A 174 -21.99 -4.66 15.10
N PHE A 175 -20.71 -4.98 15.09
CA PHE A 175 -20.00 -5.19 13.83
C PHE A 175 -20.52 -6.41 13.05
N ARG A 176 -20.73 -6.24 11.74
CA ARG A 176 -21.22 -7.26 10.82
C ARG A 176 -20.18 -7.56 9.75
N TYR A 177 -19.76 -8.82 9.70
CA TYR A 177 -18.69 -9.29 8.84
C TYR A 177 -19.22 -10.09 7.66
N GLU A 178 -18.69 -9.82 6.47
CA GLU A 178 -18.97 -10.58 5.26
C GLU A 178 -18.30 -11.96 5.30
N ASP A 179 -18.86 -12.94 4.60
CA ASP A 179 -18.38 -14.33 4.58
C ASP A 179 -16.89 -14.47 4.36
N VAL A 180 -16.36 -13.74 3.39
CA VAL A 180 -14.94 -13.76 3.04
C VAL A 180 -14.07 -13.28 4.21
N VAL A 181 -14.51 -12.25 4.94
CA VAL A 181 -13.83 -11.75 6.14
C VAL A 181 -13.98 -12.74 7.30
N ARG A 182 -15.15 -13.38 7.45
CA ARG A 182 -15.40 -14.42 8.46
C ARG A 182 -14.49 -15.63 8.25
N GLN A 183 -14.36 -16.11 7.03
CA GLN A 183 -13.49 -17.22 6.66
C GLN A 183 -12.02 -16.87 6.91
N PHE A 184 -11.57 -15.71 6.45
CA PHE A 184 -10.21 -15.23 6.72
C PHE A 184 -9.92 -15.14 8.22
N ALA A 185 -10.82 -14.52 8.99
CA ALA A 185 -10.64 -14.36 10.42
C ALA A 185 -10.60 -15.70 11.16
N THR A 186 -11.41 -16.67 10.71
CA THR A 186 -11.41 -18.03 11.26
C THR A 186 -10.09 -18.74 10.96
N SER A 187 -9.61 -18.68 9.71
CA SER A 187 -8.31 -19.24 9.32
C SER A 187 -7.15 -18.60 10.09
N LEU A 188 -7.17 -17.28 10.24
CA LEU A 188 -6.16 -16.55 11.02
C LEU A 188 -6.16 -16.97 12.49
N TYR A 189 -7.34 -17.18 13.09
CA TYR A 189 -7.45 -17.64 14.47
C TYR A 189 -6.94 -19.07 14.66
N ILE A 190 -7.27 -19.98 13.72
CA ILE A 190 -6.84 -21.38 13.76
C ILE A 190 -5.33 -21.51 13.55
N LEU A 191 -4.77 -20.82 12.55
CA LEU A 191 -3.36 -20.93 12.17
C LEU A 191 -2.44 -20.06 13.04
N GLY A 192 -2.83 -18.82 13.30
CA GLY A 192 -2.03 -17.86 14.07
C GLY A 192 -2.23 -17.98 15.59
N GLY A 193 -3.28 -18.69 16.02
CA GLY A 193 -3.65 -18.82 17.42
C GLY A 193 -4.25 -17.55 18.02
N ARG A 194 -4.77 -17.69 19.24
CA ARG A 194 -5.53 -16.63 19.93
C ARG A 194 -4.72 -15.35 20.14
N THR A 195 -3.43 -15.46 20.47
CA THR A 195 -2.59 -14.30 20.80
C THR A 195 -2.32 -13.43 19.58
N ALA A 196 -1.93 -14.01 18.45
CA ALA A 196 -1.69 -13.26 17.23
C ALA A 196 -2.99 -12.63 16.72
N TYR A 197 -4.09 -13.38 16.79
CA TYR A 197 -5.41 -12.89 16.39
C TYR A 197 -5.84 -11.66 17.21
N GLU A 198 -5.78 -11.74 18.54
CA GLU A 198 -6.15 -10.63 19.42
C GLU A 198 -5.22 -9.42 19.25
N PHE A 199 -3.92 -9.65 19.05
CA PHE A 199 -2.97 -8.58 18.76
C PHE A 199 -3.40 -7.79 17.52
N ILE A 200 -3.69 -8.48 16.41
CA ILE A 200 -4.10 -7.82 15.16
C ILE A 200 -5.46 -7.11 15.35
N ARG A 201 -6.43 -7.77 16.00
CA ARG A 201 -7.76 -7.21 16.25
C ARG A 201 -7.74 -5.92 17.07
N LEU A 202 -6.88 -5.86 18.09
CA LEU A 202 -6.77 -4.69 18.97
C LEU A 202 -6.07 -3.52 18.30
N ASN A 203 -5.13 -3.78 17.39
CA ASN A 203 -4.40 -2.74 16.66
C ASN A 203 -5.16 -2.21 15.44
N ILE A 204 -6.09 -2.98 14.88
CA ILE A 204 -6.87 -2.57 13.70
C ILE A 204 -8.38 -2.59 14.04
N PRO A 205 -8.98 -1.44 14.35
CA PRO A 205 -10.37 -1.38 14.78
C PRO A 205 -11.32 -1.84 13.68
N ALA A 206 -12.38 -2.56 14.06
CA ALA A 206 -13.42 -3.09 13.17
C ALA A 206 -12.94 -4.07 12.06
N PHE A 207 -11.65 -4.42 12.02
CA PHE A 207 -11.07 -5.36 11.05
C PHE A 207 -11.45 -6.80 11.32
N LEU A 208 -11.37 -7.24 12.57
CA LEU A 208 -11.61 -8.63 12.95
C LEU A 208 -12.75 -8.77 13.97
N PRO A 209 -13.59 -9.80 13.85
CA PRO A 209 -14.61 -10.14 14.85
C PRO A 209 -14.01 -10.38 16.24
N THR A 210 -14.85 -10.30 17.28
CA THR A 210 -14.40 -10.71 18.62
C THR A 210 -14.20 -12.22 18.70
N VAL A 211 -13.36 -12.71 19.63
CA VAL A 211 -13.17 -14.16 19.87
C VAL A 211 -14.49 -14.89 20.08
N ARG A 212 -15.46 -14.26 20.77
CA ARG A 212 -16.78 -14.87 20.98
C ARG A 212 -17.51 -15.13 19.66
N ILE A 213 -17.43 -14.18 18.74
CA ILE A 213 -18.03 -14.29 17.40
C ILE A 213 -17.27 -15.34 16.57
N ILE A 214 -15.94 -15.37 16.62
CA ILE A 214 -15.15 -16.40 15.94
C ILE A 214 -15.49 -17.80 16.45
N GLN A 215 -15.59 -17.97 17.77
CA GLN A 215 -16.00 -19.25 18.34
C GLN A 215 -17.38 -19.67 17.83
N SER A 216 -18.32 -18.73 17.74
CA SER A 216 -19.64 -19.01 17.16
C SER A 216 -19.56 -19.39 15.68
N PHE A 217 -18.64 -18.81 14.89
CA PHE A 217 -18.43 -19.20 13.49
C PHE A 217 -17.83 -20.60 13.37
N ILE A 218 -16.87 -20.94 14.22
CA ILE A 218 -16.26 -22.27 14.25
C ILE A 218 -17.31 -23.32 14.66
N THR A 219 -18.08 -23.05 15.72
CA THR A 219 -19.11 -23.96 16.21
C THR A 219 -20.31 -24.07 15.24
N ALA A 220 -20.65 -23.01 14.51
CA ALA A 220 -21.70 -23.03 13.50
C ALA A 220 -21.22 -23.56 12.14
N SER A 221 -19.91 -23.75 11.95
CA SER A 221 -19.41 -24.40 10.74
C SER A 221 -19.68 -25.89 10.83
N ASP A 222 -20.31 -26.46 9.81
CA ASP A 222 -20.52 -27.93 9.69
C ASP A 222 -19.20 -28.72 9.60
N ASN A 223 -18.05 -28.04 9.69
CA ASN A 223 -16.71 -28.63 9.78
C ASN A 223 -16.40 -29.13 11.19
N HIS A 224 -17.33 -29.85 11.82
CA HIS A 224 -16.97 -30.67 12.96
C HIS A 224 -16.07 -31.80 12.45
N LEU A 225 -14.80 -31.78 12.89
CA LEU A 225 -13.97 -32.97 12.80
C LEU A 225 -14.60 -34.00 13.74
N THR A 226 -15.46 -34.85 13.19
CA THR A 226 -15.83 -36.09 13.84
C THR A 226 -14.59 -36.96 13.87
N GLU A 227 -14.25 -37.45 15.05
CA GLU A 227 -13.19 -38.43 15.21
C GLU A 227 -13.47 -39.61 14.25
N GLY A 228 -12.55 -39.87 13.32
CA GLY A 228 -12.54 -41.11 12.54
C GLY A 228 -13.25 -41.16 11.19
N LEU A 229 -13.63 -40.05 10.54
CA LEU A 229 -14.16 -40.12 9.15
C LEU A 229 -13.15 -39.65 8.11
N PHE A 230 -12.30 -40.59 7.67
CA PHE A 230 -11.51 -40.40 6.46
C PHE A 230 -12.46 -40.29 5.26
N ASN A 231 -12.48 -39.13 4.59
CA ASN A 231 -13.35 -38.90 3.45
C ASN A 231 -12.74 -39.52 2.18
N TYR A 232 -12.96 -40.83 2.01
CA TYR A 232 -12.48 -41.63 0.90
C TYR A 232 -12.91 -41.09 -0.47
N GLU A 233 -14.11 -40.50 -0.56
CA GLU A 233 -14.64 -39.96 -1.80
C GLU A 233 -13.84 -38.74 -2.27
N ARG A 234 -13.51 -37.82 -1.37
CA ARG A 234 -12.62 -36.70 -1.68
C ARG A 234 -11.20 -37.15 -2.02
N ALA A 235 -10.67 -38.14 -1.29
CA ALA A 235 -9.36 -38.70 -1.61
C ALA A 235 -9.35 -39.32 -3.01
N SER A 236 -10.36 -40.12 -3.36
CA SER A 236 -10.54 -40.71 -4.68
C SER A 236 -10.64 -39.65 -5.78
N ASN A 237 -11.46 -38.60 -5.57
CA ASN A 237 -11.58 -37.49 -6.52
C ASN A 237 -10.26 -36.76 -6.73
N TYR A 238 -9.47 -36.56 -5.67
CA TYR A 238 -8.14 -35.98 -5.76
C TYR A 238 -7.19 -36.87 -6.56
N PHE A 239 -7.09 -38.17 -6.25
CA PHE A 239 -6.24 -39.12 -6.96
C PHE A 239 -6.59 -39.21 -8.45
N ASN A 240 -7.88 -39.21 -8.79
CA ASN A 240 -8.36 -39.16 -10.16
C ASN A 240 -7.93 -37.85 -10.87
N SER A 241 -7.96 -36.71 -10.17
CA SER A 241 -7.56 -35.41 -10.74
C SER A 241 -6.07 -35.32 -11.08
N ILE A 242 -5.21 -36.01 -10.32
CA ILE A 242 -3.77 -36.04 -10.54
C ILE A 242 -3.30 -37.27 -11.34
N GLN A 243 -4.25 -38.07 -11.87
CA GLN A 243 -3.98 -39.33 -12.58
C GLN A 243 -3.06 -40.28 -11.80
N SER A 244 -3.13 -40.24 -10.46
CA SER A 244 -2.34 -41.12 -9.61
C SER A 244 -3.22 -42.21 -9.04
N THR A 245 -2.73 -43.45 -9.09
CA THR A 245 -3.39 -44.61 -8.48
C THR A 245 -2.77 -44.98 -7.12
N ILE A 246 -1.71 -44.28 -6.70
CA ILE A 246 -0.94 -44.59 -5.49
C ILE A 246 -0.89 -43.36 -4.59
N GLY A 247 -1.19 -43.57 -3.30
CA GLY A 247 -1.03 -42.60 -2.24
C GLY A 247 -0.37 -43.24 -1.03
N PHE A 248 0.49 -42.48 -0.35
CA PHE A 248 1.09 -42.90 0.91
C PHE A 248 0.35 -42.21 2.06
N ILE A 249 -0.02 -42.99 3.07
CA ILE A 249 -0.57 -42.47 4.32
C ILE A 249 0.45 -42.80 5.40
N ALA A 250 0.90 -41.79 6.12
CA ALA A 250 1.72 -41.94 7.31
C ALA A 250 0.96 -41.34 8.49
N GLU A 251 0.75 -42.15 9.53
CA GLU A 251 0.17 -41.72 10.79
C GLU A 251 1.24 -41.90 11.87
N ASP A 252 1.53 -40.83 12.59
CA ASP A 252 2.39 -40.86 13.78
C ASP A 252 1.74 -39.95 14.83
N THR A 253 1.35 -40.53 15.96
CA THR A 253 0.67 -39.82 17.04
C THR A 253 1.05 -40.44 18.39
N ARG A 254 1.61 -39.60 19.28
CA ARG A 254 1.71 -39.87 20.72
C ARG A 254 0.82 -38.88 21.45
N ILE A 255 -0.31 -39.35 21.96
CA ILE A 255 -1.21 -38.55 22.78
C ILE A 255 -0.80 -38.72 24.25
N HIS A 256 -0.38 -37.64 24.90
CA HIS A 256 -0.22 -37.65 26.36
C HIS A 256 -1.61 -37.56 26.99
N SER A 257 -2.07 -38.66 27.57
CA SER A 257 -3.23 -38.66 28.45
C SER A 257 -2.84 -37.95 29.75
N ASN A 258 -3.09 -36.65 29.87
CA ASN A 258 -3.16 -36.02 31.18
C ASN A 258 -4.48 -36.46 31.81
N ILE A 259 -4.47 -37.66 32.40
CA ILE A 259 -5.46 -38.09 33.37
C ILE A 259 -5.12 -37.34 34.66
N GLN A 260 -5.88 -36.28 34.94
CA GLN A 260 -6.06 -35.75 36.29
C GLN A 260 -7.54 -35.82 36.62
#